data_AF-A0A935BF56-F1
#
_entry.id   AF-A0A935BF56-F1
#
_cell.length_a   1.000
_cell.length_b   1.000
_cell.length_c   1.000
_cell.angle_alpha   90.00
_cell.angle_beta   90.00
_cell.angle_gamma   90.00
#
_symmetry.space_group_name_H-M   'P 1'
#
loop_
_entity.id
_entity.type
_entity.pdbx_description
1 polymer ?
#
loop_
_entity_poly.entity_id
_entity_poly.type
_entity_poly.pdbx_seq_one_letter_code
_entity_poly.pdbx_strand_id
1 'polypeptide(L)'
;MTKKTETRNCGRNYRFLRPKTLILAGLAVIIALGISSLALYTRPAATQELDTNMPTLSGDAAGDDLGSLASAIEGAIRNDNPEAQIKLTANDGVARDYFGRSVAVSGDTVIVGAPSNAFGDTTQGAAYIFLRNGTAWTLQQKLTAPDSAPGDPEGFGVSVAITGDTVIVGAPGHAEEGAAYVFIRNGTIWTLQRKFTPNDDPTSGANSQFGRGVAISGETVVIGSAGDDEGFAHVFVRDITTWTLQATLSAGESGGQSGFFGDSVAISGNAAVIGDPSDDIGSNIRQGSAYIFVRCGTMWARQQKLLASDGAAFDDFGTSVAISGGTVVIGSPGHQIGSNSAQGSAYTFVYSDPTWTQQQKLIAGDGTPFSRFGTAVAVLGNTAVIGSPFGENQTTRERGSAYVFVRNGTTWTFNERIRASDGANFDVFGSSVAISADLVVAGAPQDGIGANVEQGSAYVIDRISSPGGPAGPTCEVEIEVNITTDQPDIDLEDDVCDVDMGQSGQQCSLRAAIQTANAKDGPDEIKFNISGGGVHTISPASALPAITEKVTIDGTTQPGYAGAAPKIEVQGSLAGSNANGFVFAAGSNQSTVKALTINRFDSAGIKFESNDNNLTKSYIGLDPMEPRST
;
A
#
# COMPACT_ATOMS: atom_id res chain seq x y z
N MET A 1 -13.96 52.79 66.38
CA MET A 1 -14.90 53.58 67.17
C MET A 1 -16.01 54.08 66.25
N THR A 2 -17.28 54.03 66.70
CA THR A 2 -18.52 54.63 66.11
C THR A 2 -18.85 54.23 64.66
N LYS A 3 -19.88 53.45 64.28
CA LYS A 3 -21.33 53.30 64.65
C LYS A 3 -22.18 54.58 64.50
N LYS A 4 -22.94 54.70 63.40
CA LYS A 4 -24.42 54.81 63.29
C LYS A 4 -24.83 55.14 61.83
N THR A 5 -25.58 54.28 61.14
CA THR A 5 -27.08 54.18 61.02
C THR A 5 -27.61 55.14 59.95
N GLU A 6 -28.21 54.65 58.85
CA GLU A 6 -29.66 54.42 58.76
C GLU A 6 -30.10 53.19 57.93
N THR A 7 -31.15 52.55 58.48
CA THR A 7 -32.01 51.46 57.98
C THR A 7 -33.17 52.02 57.15
N ARG A 8 -33.82 51.31 56.20
CA ARG A 8 -34.85 50.27 56.47
C ARG A 8 -35.37 49.64 55.16
N ASN A 9 -35.38 48.29 55.17
CA ASN A 9 -36.48 47.34 54.88
C ASN A 9 -37.23 47.38 53.53
N CYS A 10 -37.77 46.29 52.97
CA CYS A 10 -37.82 44.82 53.12
C CYS A 10 -38.79 44.38 51.99
N GLY A 11 -38.83 43.17 51.43
CA GLY A 11 -38.30 41.85 51.81
C GLY A 11 -38.11 40.99 50.54
N ARG A 12 -37.21 39.99 50.57
CA ARG A 12 -37.40 38.60 51.08
C ARG A 12 -38.48 37.85 50.28
N ASN A 13 -38.18 36.72 49.64
CA ASN A 13 -37.65 35.52 50.30
C ASN A 13 -36.59 34.75 49.50
N TYR A 14 -35.66 34.21 50.29
CA TYR A 14 -34.60 33.25 50.00
C TYR A 14 -35.15 31.82 49.89
N ARG A 15 -34.44 30.94 49.14
CA ARG A 15 -33.89 29.69 49.73
C ARG A 15 -32.75 29.09 48.90
N PHE A 16 -31.69 28.77 49.64
CA PHE A 16 -30.43 28.10 49.29
C PHE A 16 -30.58 26.57 49.14
N LEU A 17 -29.72 25.92 48.35
CA LEU A 17 -28.69 24.95 48.81
C LEU A 17 -27.79 24.47 47.65
N ARG A 18 -26.56 24.05 48.00
CA ARG A 18 -25.31 23.89 47.22
C ARG A 18 -25.13 22.48 46.57
N PRO A 19 -23.91 22.03 46.18
CA PRO A 19 -23.27 22.13 44.86
C PRO A 19 -22.96 20.75 44.20
N LYS A 20 -22.67 20.70 42.88
CA LYS A 20 -21.66 19.78 42.24
C LYS A 20 -21.51 20.01 40.71
N THR A 21 -20.35 20.56 40.33
CA THR A 21 -19.40 20.23 39.23
C THR A 21 -19.72 20.31 37.70
N LEU A 22 -18.66 20.77 36.97
CA LEU A 22 -18.31 20.76 35.51
C LEU A 22 -18.87 21.91 34.62
N ILE A 23 -18.07 22.90 34.13
CA ILE A 23 -17.09 22.92 33.00
C ILE A 23 -17.81 22.64 31.65
N LEU A 24 -17.76 23.40 30.54
CA LEU A 24 -17.13 24.63 30.02
C LEU A 24 -17.95 25.04 28.76
N ALA A 25 -17.98 26.32 28.35
CA ALA A 25 -17.84 26.77 26.95
C ALA A 25 -18.23 28.24 26.77
N GLY A 26 -17.23 29.07 26.46
CA GLY A 26 -17.41 30.25 25.63
C GLY A 26 -16.94 29.92 24.21
N LEU A 27 -17.59 30.53 23.21
CA LEU A 27 -17.03 31.37 22.14
C LEU A 27 -17.90 31.25 20.88
N ALA A 28 -18.64 32.29 20.55
CA ALA A 28 -19.16 32.54 19.19
C ALA A 28 -19.42 34.04 19.04
N VAL A 29 -18.38 34.81 18.69
CA VAL A 29 -18.52 36.14 18.08
C VAL A 29 -17.36 36.28 17.11
N ILE A 30 -17.65 36.41 15.81
CA ILE A 30 -17.16 37.45 14.88
C ILE A 30 -17.65 37.08 13.47
N ILE A 31 -18.63 37.84 12.99
CA ILE A 31 -18.90 38.06 11.56
C ILE A 31 -18.26 39.40 11.20
N ALA A 32 -17.48 39.38 10.12
CA ALA A 32 -17.14 40.47 9.20
C ALA A 32 -17.01 41.92 9.74
N LEU A 33 -15.77 42.36 9.93
CA LEU A 33 -15.31 43.70 9.54
C LEU A 33 -13.89 43.57 8.98
N GLY A 34 -13.67 44.02 7.73
CA GLY A 34 -12.32 44.31 7.22
C GLY A 34 -11.97 43.69 5.88
N ILE A 35 -12.51 44.24 4.79
CA ILE A 35 -11.92 44.14 3.45
C ILE A 35 -10.95 45.31 3.31
N SER A 36 -9.70 45.03 2.96
CA SER A 36 -8.85 45.97 2.22
C SER A 36 -7.66 45.25 1.59
N SER A 37 -7.72 44.99 0.27
CA SER A 37 -6.71 45.38 -0.76
C SER A 37 -6.66 44.41 -1.96
N LEU A 38 -6.93 44.97 -3.16
CA LEU A 38 -6.52 44.55 -4.52
C LEU A 38 -6.98 43.16 -5.04
N ALA A 39 -7.51 42.96 -6.26
CA ALA A 39 -7.73 43.78 -7.44
C ALA A 39 -8.93 43.20 -8.23
N LEU A 40 -9.74 44.07 -8.85
CA LEU A 40 -10.87 43.69 -9.71
C LEU A 40 -10.37 43.00 -10.99
N TYR A 41 -10.86 41.81 -11.27
CA TYR A 41 -11.06 41.33 -12.63
C TYR A 41 -12.50 40.83 -12.77
N THR A 42 -13.34 41.63 -13.44
CA THR A 42 -14.75 41.32 -13.67
C THR A 42 -14.92 40.45 -14.92
N ARG A 43 -15.53 39.26 -14.78
CA ARG A 43 -16.29 38.58 -15.84
C ARG A 43 -17.61 38.05 -15.25
N PRO A 44 -18.70 38.02 -16.04
CA PRO A 44 -20.06 37.96 -15.51
C PRO A 44 -20.49 36.54 -15.12
N ALA A 45 -21.37 36.50 -14.13
CA ALA A 45 -21.97 35.32 -13.51
C ALA A 45 -22.77 34.46 -14.51
N ALA A 46 -22.56 33.14 -14.45
CA ALA A 46 -23.58 32.17 -14.80
C ALA A 46 -24.48 31.99 -13.58
N THR A 47 -25.78 32.19 -13.77
CA THR A 47 -26.84 31.90 -12.80
C THR A 47 -26.90 30.40 -12.52
N GLN A 48 -26.69 30.02 -11.27
CA GLN A 48 -27.03 28.68 -10.78
C GLN A 48 -28.25 28.82 -9.85
N GLU A 49 -29.31 28.08 -10.15
CA GLU A 49 -30.50 28.01 -9.29
C GLU A 49 -30.13 27.39 -7.94
N LEU A 50 -30.44 28.10 -6.86
CA LEU A 50 -30.42 27.55 -5.51
C LEU A 50 -31.64 26.66 -5.33
N ASP A 51 -31.40 25.37 -5.15
CA ASP A 51 -32.43 24.39 -4.76
C ASP A 51 -32.93 24.72 -3.34
N THR A 52 -34.20 25.11 -3.22
CA THR A 52 -34.80 25.63 -1.97
C THR A 52 -35.32 24.56 -1.01
N ASN A 53 -34.80 23.33 -1.04
CA ASN A 53 -35.22 22.28 -0.12
C ASN A 53 -34.35 22.23 1.15
N MET A 54 -34.46 23.25 2.01
CA MET A 54 -34.08 23.11 3.42
C MET A 54 -35.29 22.64 4.25
N PRO A 55 -35.18 21.58 5.06
CA PRO A 55 -36.23 21.18 5.96
C PRO A 55 -36.38 22.19 7.11
N THR A 56 -37.61 22.63 7.36
CA THR A 56 -37.96 23.42 8.55
C THR A 56 -37.92 22.54 9.79
N LEU A 57 -36.97 22.78 10.69
CA LEU A 57 -36.96 22.17 12.03
C LEU A 57 -37.93 22.92 12.95
N SER A 58 -39.09 22.31 13.23
CA SER A 58 -39.93 22.72 14.35
C SER A 58 -39.33 22.24 15.67
N GLY A 59 -39.34 23.15 16.64
CA GLY A 59 -38.94 23.06 18.05
C GLY A 59 -38.66 21.70 18.71
N ASP A 60 -37.68 21.77 19.62
CA ASP A 60 -37.36 20.86 20.72
C ASP A 60 -36.45 19.66 20.45
N ALA A 61 -35.15 19.94 20.18
CA ALA A 61 -34.03 19.04 20.49
C ALA A 61 -32.67 19.79 20.50
N ALA A 62 -32.49 20.77 21.39
CA ALA A 62 -31.19 21.41 21.58
C ALA A 62 -30.38 20.62 22.63
N GLY A 63 -29.54 19.67 22.21
CA GLY A 63 -28.67 18.93 23.12
C GLY A 63 -27.68 17.95 22.50
N ASP A 64 -28.08 17.16 21.50
CA ASP A 64 -27.30 15.98 21.06
C ASP A 64 -26.67 16.10 19.66
N ASP A 65 -26.84 17.21 18.96
CA ASP A 65 -26.54 17.28 17.52
C ASP A 65 -25.26 18.04 17.16
N LEU A 66 -24.49 18.54 18.13
CA LEU A 66 -23.26 19.31 17.84
C LEU A 66 -22.14 18.43 17.24
N GLY A 67 -22.08 17.15 17.59
CA GLY A 67 -21.13 16.19 16.99
C GLY A 67 -21.52 15.77 15.57
N SER A 68 -22.83 15.66 15.30
CA SER A 68 -23.35 15.35 13.97
C SER A 68 -23.25 16.55 13.04
N LEU A 69 -23.52 17.77 13.53
CA LEU A 69 -23.26 19.02 12.80
C LEU A 69 -21.77 19.24 12.55
N ALA A 70 -20.88 18.94 13.51
CA ALA A 70 -19.43 19.02 13.28
C ALA A 70 -18.96 18.00 12.24
N SER A 71 -19.45 16.75 12.29
CA SER A 71 -19.16 15.72 11.30
C SER A 71 -19.78 16.02 9.92
N ALA A 72 -20.97 16.62 9.88
CA ALA A 72 -21.63 17.07 8.66
C ALA A 72 -20.96 18.30 8.06
N ILE A 73 -20.43 19.21 8.89
CA ILE A 73 -19.64 20.37 8.46
C ILE A 73 -18.24 19.92 8.00
N GLU A 74 -17.57 18.97 8.69
CA GLU A 74 -16.33 18.35 8.22
C GLU A 74 -16.53 17.59 6.91
N GLY A 75 -17.65 16.87 6.77
CA GLY A 75 -18.04 16.19 5.53
C GLY A 75 -18.40 17.16 4.40
N ALA A 76 -19.04 18.30 4.71
CA ALA A 76 -19.38 19.33 3.73
C ALA A 76 -18.17 20.16 3.29
N ILE A 77 -17.19 20.40 4.16
CA ILE A 77 -15.92 21.07 3.83
C ILE A 77 -15.04 20.19 2.92
N ARG A 78 -15.11 18.85 3.04
CA ARG A 78 -14.40 17.91 2.16
C ARG A 78 -15.00 17.76 0.77
N ASN A 79 -16.28 18.09 0.57
CA ASN A 79 -16.96 17.82 -0.70
C ASN A 79 -16.67 18.84 -1.81
N ASP A 80 -16.06 20.00 -1.52
CA ASP A 80 -15.76 21.04 -2.52
C ASP A 80 -14.37 21.70 -2.36
N ASN A 81 -13.51 21.21 -1.46
CA ASN A 81 -12.13 21.70 -1.38
C ASN A 81 -11.22 20.71 -2.12
N PRO A 82 -10.61 21.07 -3.27
CA PRO A 82 -9.57 20.22 -3.81
C PRO A 82 -8.46 20.17 -2.75
N GLU A 83 -8.16 18.97 -2.24
CA GLU A 83 -6.88 18.70 -1.62
C GLU A 83 -5.77 19.29 -2.52
N ALA A 84 -4.63 19.68 -1.98
CA ALA A 84 -3.55 20.23 -2.80
C ALA A 84 -3.10 19.16 -3.83
N GLN A 85 -3.73 19.19 -5.01
CA GLN A 85 -3.43 18.28 -6.11
C GLN A 85 -2.29 18.87 -6.91
N ILE A 86 -1.31 18.04 -7.20
CA ILE A 86 -0.18 18.41 -8.04
C ILE A 86 -0.35 17.69 -9.36
N LYS A 87 -0.61 18.47 -10.41
CA LYS A 87 -0.70 17.98 -11.78
C LYS A 87 0.70 17.77 -12.35
N LEU A 88 1.00 16.54 -12.74
CA LEU A 88 2.22 16.12 -13.43
C LEU A 88 1.92 16.00 -14.92
N THR A 89 2.85 16.50 -15.74
CA THR A 89 2.79 16.44 -17.21
C THR A 89 4.19 16.13 -17.76
N ALA A 90 4.26 15.44 -18.89
CA ALA A 90 5.51 15.31 -19.65
C ALA A 90 5.98 16.70 -20.15
N ASN A 91 7.26 17.02 -19.98
CA ASN A 91 7.84 18.31 -20.40
C ASN A 91 8.00 18.43 -21.93
N ASP A 92 8.07 17.29 -22.60
CA ASP A 92 8.13 17.11 -24.05
C ASP A 92 6.84 16.48 -24.60
N GLY A 93 5.77 16.51 -23.81
CA GLY A 93 4.55 15.81 -24.18
C GLY A 93 3.88 16.40 -25.41
N VAL A 94 3.36 15.52 -26.26
CA VAL A 94 2.64 15.84 -27.49
C VAL A 94 1.24 15.24 -27.47
N ALA A 95 0.45 15.58 -28.50
CA ALA A 95 -0.89 15.04 -28.63
C ALA A 95 -0.87 13.50 -28.70
N ARG A 96 -1.74 12.85 -27.95
CA ARG A 96 -1.91 11.38 -27.88
C ARG A 96 -0.75 10.61 -27.27
N ASP A 97 0.05 11.23 -26.40
CA ASP A 97 1.03 10.52 -25.59
C ASP A 97 0.40 9.61 -24.54
N TYR A 98 -0.84 9.91 -24.12
CA TYR A 98 -1.56 9.25 -23.04
C TYR A 98 -0.76 9.13 -21.74
N PHE A 99 -0.03 10.19 -21.38
CA PHE A 99 0.65 10.29 -20.10
C PHE A 99 -0.34 10.09 -18.95
N GLY A 100 -0.03 9.19 -18.01
CA GLY A 100 -0.97 8.79 -16.95
C GLY A 100 -1.75 7.53 -17.30
N ARG A 101 -1.46 6.85 -18.42
CA ARG A 101 -2.05 5.55 -18.76
C ARG A 101 -1.78 4.50 -17.69
N SER A 102 -0.60 4.57 -17.09
CA SER A 102 -0.16 3.76 -15.95
C SER A 102 0.59 4.66 -14.97
N VAL A 103 0.43 4.40 -13.67
CA VAL A 103 1.10 5.15 -12.59
C VAL A 103 1.53 4.18 -11.51
N ALA A 104 2.69 4.43 -10.89
CA ALA A 104 3.12 3.73 -9.68
C ALA A 104 3.91 4.68 -8.77
N VAL A 105 3.95 4.37 -7.48
CA VAL A 105 4.61 5.21 -6.47
C VAL A 105 5.37 4.37 -5.44
N SER A 106 6.55 4.85 -5.03
CA SER A 106 7.29 4.32 -3.89
C SER A 106 7.94 5.50 -3.14
N GLY A 107 7.49 5.74 -1.91
CA GLY A 107 7.89 6.91 -1.13
C GLY A 107 7.73 8.21 -1.92
N ASP A 108 8.83 8.94 -2.07
CA ASP A 108 8.91 10.23 -2.76
C ASP A 108 9.09 10.13 -4.29
N THR A 109 8.96 8.94 -4.88
CA THR A 109 9.18 8.73 -6.32
C THR A 109 7.92 8.23 -7.00
N VAL A 110 7.47 8.94 -8.04
CA VAL A 110 6.33 8.58 -8.89
C VAL A 110 6.84 8.27 -10.29
N ILE A 111 6.38 7.16 -10.87
CA ILE A 111 6.59 6.83 -12.28
C ILE A 111 5.26 6.90 -13.02
N VAL A 112 5.27 7.52 -14.20
CA VAL A 112 4.09 7.70 -15.05
C VAL A 112 4.39 7.23 -16.45
N GLY A 113 3.60 6.29 -16.96
CA GLY A 113 3.68 5.80 -18.33
C GLY A 113 2.96 6.71 -19.32
N ALA A 114 3.55 6.87 -20.51
CA ALA A 114 3.00 7.56 -21.67
C ALA A 114 3.29 6.72 -22.93
N PRO A 115 2.51 5.66 -23.19
CA PRO A 115 2.81 4.71 -24.24
C PRO A 115 2.55 5.23 -25.66
N SER A 116 2.01 6.45 -25.82
CA SER A 116 1.43 6.95 -27.06
C SER A 116 0.22 6.14 -27.55
N ASN A 117 -0.51 6.60 -28.57
CA ASN A 117 -1.67 5.90 -29.09
C ASN A 117 -1.28 4.52 -29.64
N ALA A 118 -1.68 3.50 -28.90
CA ALA A 118 -1.97 2.12 -29.27
C ALA A 118 -1.49 1.64 -30.66
N PHE A 119 -0.71 0.55 -30.65
CA PHE A 119 -0.61 -0.47 -31.72
C PHE A 119 -0.88 0.06 -33.14
N GLY A 120 0.10 0.76 -33.72
CA GLY A 120 0.04 1.26 -35.09
C GLY A 120 0.61 2.66 -35.30
N ASP A 121 0.84 3.42 -34.24
CA ASP A 121 1.73 4.59 -34.31
C ASP A 121 3.20 4.16 -34.22
N THR A 122 4.04 4.89 -34.93
CA THR A 122 5.49 4.74 -35.06
C THR A 122 6.29 5.18 -33.82
N THR A 123 5.60 5.54 -32.74
CA THR A 123 6.19 6.12 -31.53
C THR A 123 6.42 5.07 -30.45
N GLN A 124 7.62 5.10 -29.86
CA GLN A 124 8.16 4.05 -28.99
C GLN A 124 7.55 4.03 -27.58
N GLY A 125 6.84 5.09 -27.17
CA GLY A 125 6.36 5.29 -25.82
C GLY A 125 7.47 5.72 -24.84
N ALA A 126 7.09 6.11 -23.62
CA ALA A 126 8.01 6.53 -22.58
C ALA A 126 7.45 6.29 -21.17
N ALA A 127 8.33 6.31 -20.18
CA ALA A 127 7.96 6.42 -18.76
C ALA A 127 8.73 7.57 -18.11
N TYR A 128 8.06 8.37 -17.29
CA TYR A 128 8.62 9.57 -16.69
C TYR A 128 8.69 9.40 -15.18
N ILE A 129 9.85 9.67 -14.60
CA ILE A 129 10.10 9.59 -13.16
C ILE A 129 10.09 10.98 -12.57
N PHE A 130 9.20 11.20 -11.61
CA PHE A 130 9.10 12.41 -10.82
C PHE A 130 9.56 12.14 -9.39
N LEU A 131 10.34 13.07 -8.84
CA LEU A 131 10.83 13.03 -7.48
C LEU A 131 10.23 14.19 -6.69
N ARG A 132 9.76 13.89 -5.48
CA ARG A 132 9.30 14.88 -4.51
C ARG A 132 10.49 15.57 -3.86
N ASN A 133 10.46 16.90 -3.82
CA ASN A 133 11.39 17.72 -3.05
C ASN A 133 10.60 18.74 -2.23
N GLY A 134 10.40 18.45 -0.95
CA GLY A 134 9.45 19.18 -0.10
C GLY A 134 8.02 18.96 -0.58
N THR A 135 7.34 20.04 -0.98
CA THR A 135 5.97 19.97 -1.54
C THR A 135 5.95 19.98 -3.06
N ALA A 136 7.10 20.08 -3.73
CA ALA A 136 7.19 20.15 -5.18
C ALA A 136 7.52 18.78 -5.78
N TRP A 137 6.97 18.50 -6.95
CA TRP A 137 7.35 17.34 -7.77
C TRP A 137 8.08 17.83 -9.01
N THR A 138 9.25 17.25 -9.26
CA THR A 138 10.08 17.61 -10.43
C THR A 138 10.38 16.37 -11.24
N LEU A 139 10.32 16.49 -12.57
CA LEU A 139 10.76 15.45 -13.48
C LEU A 139 12.27 15.19 -13.25
N GLN A 140 12.59 13.98 -12.79
CA GLN A 140 13.95 13.52 -12.59
C GLN A 140 14.53 12.96 -13.89
N GLN A 141 13.78 12.09 -14.59
CA GLN A 141 14.26 11.43 -15.80
C GLN A 141 13.11 10.93 -16.67
N LYS A 142 13.31 10.97 -18.00
CA LYS A 142 12.50 10.23 -18.99
C LYS A 142 13.23 8.91 -19.32
N LEU A 143 12.50 7.80 -19.26
CA LEU A 143 12.95 6.47 -19.65
C LEU A 143 12.34 6.10 -21.00
N THR A 144 13.15 5.49 -21.84
CA THR A 144 12.77 4.94 -23.15
C THR A 144 13.43 3.57 -23.32
N ALA A 145 12.86 2.71 -24.17
CA ALA A 145 13.52 1.49 -24.60
C ALA A 145 14.78 1.85 -25.43
N PRO A 146 16.01 1.42 -25.05
CA PRO A 146 17.22 1.83 -25.78
C PRO A 146 17.42 1.16 -27.14
N ASP A 147 16.78 0.01 -27.34
CA ASP A 147 16.82 -0.80 -28.55
C ASP A 147 15.64 -0.53 -29.49
N SER A 148 14.90 0.54 -29.21
CA SER A 148 13.73 0.91 -29.95
C SER A 148 14.05 1.35 -31.38
N ALA A 149 13.40 0.77 -32.39
CA ALA A 149 13.55 1.19 -33.78
C ALA A 149 12.48 2.25 -34.14
N PRO A 150 12.80 3.29 -34.94
CA PRO A 150 11.79 4.25 -35.39
C PRO A 150 10.73 3.54 -36.23
N GLY A 151 9.47 3.56 -35.82
CA GLY A 151 8.39 2.89 -36.55
C GLY A 151 7.70 1.74 -35.82
N ASP A 152 8.32 1.17 -34.78
CA ASP A 152 7.78 -0.01 -34.10
C ASP A 152 6.83 0.41 -32.96
N PRO A 153 5.59 -0.13 -32.93
CA PRO A 153 4.62 0.19 -31.89
C PRO A 153 4.97 -0.56 -30.60
N GLU A 154 5.95 -0.06 -29.84
CA GLU A 154 6.49 -0.80 -28.69
C GLU A 154 5.59 -0.76 -27.46
N GLY A 155 4.83 0.32 -27.28
CA GLY A 155 3.98 0.52 -26.11
C GLY A 155 4.78 0.62 -24.81
N PHE A 156 6.02 1.11 -24.85
CA PHE A 156 6.81 1.31 -23.63
C PHE A 156 6.08 2.27 -22.69
N GLY A 157 5.84 1.85 -21.45
CA GLY A 157 5.05 2.61 -20.49
C GLY A 157 3.56 2.24 -20.44
N VAL A 158 3.12 1.19 -21.17
CA VAL A 158 1.76 0.65 -21.01
C VAL A 158 1.52 0.21 -19.55
N SER A 159 2.53 -0.38 -18.91
CA SER A 159 2.51 -0.77 -17.51
C SER A 159 3.82 -0.34 -16.83
N VAL A 160 3.72 0.10 -15.56
CA VAL A 160 4.86 0.55 -14.76
C VAL A 160 4.69 0.07 -13.33
N ALA A 161 5.81 -0.28 -12.67
CA ALA A 161 5.84 -0.54 -11.23
C ALA A 161 7.19 -0.10 -10.63
N ILE A 162 7.19 0.23 -9.35
CA ILE A 162 8.38 0.74 -8.63
C ILE A 162 8.46 0.18 -7.21
N THR A 163 9.67 -0.16 -6.77
CA THR A 163 10.02 -0.40 -5.37
C THR A 163 11.38 0.25 -5.11
N GLY A 164 11.42 1.22 -4.19
CA GLY A 164 12.66 1.90 -3.83
C GLY A 164 13.43 2.43 -5.04
N ASP A 165 14.61 1.86 -5.28
CA ASP A 165 15.54 2.22 -6.36
C ASP A 165 15.39 1.39 -7.64
N THR A 166 14.33 0.58 -7.76
CA THR A 166 14.11 -0.30 -8.93
C THR A 166 12.75 -0.01 -9.57
N VAL A 167 12.76 0.22 -10.88
CA VAL A 167 11.54 0.38 -11.69
C VAL A 167 11.49 -0.69 -12.76
N ILE A 168 10.29 -1.17 -13.05
CA ILE A 168 10.00 -2.02 -14.20
C ILE A 168 8.97 -1.34 -15.10
N VAL A 169 9.20 -1.40 -16.41
CA VAL A 169 8.34 -0.80 -17.44
C VAL A 169 8.03 -1.84 -18.51
N GLY A 170 6.76 -2.06 -18.78
CA GLY A 170 6.28 -2.96 -19.83
C GLY A 170 6.17 -2.27 -21.20
N ALA A 171 6.41 -3.04 -22.25
CA ALA A 171 6.32 -2.67 -23.66
C ALA A 171 5.70 -3.83 -24.47
N PRO A 172 4.40 -4.12 -24.28
CA PRO A 172 3.76 -5.32 -24.83
C PRO A 172 3.60 -5.33 -26.35
N GLY A 173 3.86 -4.21 -27.05
CA GLY A 173 3.84 -4.17 -28.51
C GLY A 173 5.21 -4.34 -29.16
N HIS A 174 6.29 -4.41 -28.37
CA HIS A 174 7.65 -4.47 -28.90
C HIS A 174 7.89 -5.73 -29.74
N ALA A 175 8.19 -5.55 -31.04
CA ALA A 175 8.54 -6.61 -32.00
C ALA A 175 7.52 -7.78 -32.03
N GLU A 176 6.23 -7.47 -31.92
CA GLU A 176 5.07 -8.39 -31.88
C GLU A 176 5.00 -9.31 -30.64
N GLU A 177 6.11 -9.69 -30.03
CA GLU A 177 6.17 -10.59 -28.86
C GLU A 177 6.06 -9.85 -27.52
N GLY A 178 6.44 -8.56 -27.46
CA GLY A 178 6.45 -7.75 -26.25
C GLY A 178 7.76 -7.84 -25.44
N ALA A 179 7.95 -6.90 -24.52
CA ALA A 179 9.12 -6.84 -23.65
C ALA A 179 8.81 -6.15 -22.31
N ALA A 180 9.69 -6.33 -21.33
CA ALA A 180 9.73 -5.50 -20.13
C ALA A 180 11.17 -5.08 -19.81
N TYR A 181 11.34 -3.92 -19.19
CA TYR A 181 12.64 -3.31 -18.94
C TYR A 181 12.77 -2.94 -17.47
N VAL A 182 13.83 -3.38 -16.81
CA VAL A 182 14.15 -3.00 -15.43
C VAL A 182 15.30 -2.00 -15.39
N PHE A 183 15.05 -0.88 -14.71
CA PHE A 183 16.04 0.17 -14.48
C PHE A 183 16.32 0.28 -12.99
N ILE A 184 17.58 0.55 -12.65
CA ILE A 184 18.02 0.77 -11.27
C ILE A 184 18.55 2.20 -11.13
N ARG A 185 18.20 2.84 -10.01
CA ARG A 185 18.70 4.15 -9.62
C ARG A 185 20.08 4.04 -8.98
N ASN A 186 21.02 4.82 -9.47
CA ASN A 186 22.29 5.10 -8.81
C ASN A 186 22.45 6.61 -8.63
N GLY A 187 22.31 7.08 -7.39
CA GLY A 187 22.21 8.51 -7.09
C GLY A 187 20.93 9.09 -7.70
N THR A 188 21.07 9.96 -8.71
CA THR A 188 19.92 10.60 -9.39
C THR A 188 19.62 10.01 -10.77
N ILE A 189 20.39 9.01 -11.21
CA ILE A 189 20.33 8.47 -12.58
C ILE A 189 19.72 7.07 -12.54
N TRP A 190 18.73 6.84 -13.38
CA TRP A 190 18.14 5.55 -13.65
C TRP A 190 18.78 4.95 -14.90
N THR A 191 19.38 3.78 -14.75
CA THR A 191 20.06 3.07 -15.85
C THR A 191 19.38 1.75 -16.12
N LEU A 192 19.18 1.41 -17.41
CA LEU A 192 18.69 0.11 -17.81
C LEU A 192 19.65 -0.96 -17.29
N GLN A 193 19.14 -1.90 -16.51
CA GLN A 193 19.92 -3.06 -16.07
C GLN A 193 19.65 -4.27 -16.96
N ARG A 194 18.39 -4.52 -17.33
CA ARG A 194 18.02 -5.66 -18.17
C ARG A 194 16.73 -5.41 -18.96
N LYS A 195 16.70 -5.96 -20.17
CA LYS A 195 15.49 -6.25 -20.94
C LYS A 195 15.08 -7.72 -20.73
N PHE A 196 13.80 -7.93 -20.51
CA PHE A 196 13.14 -9.24 -20.46
C PHE A 196 12.34 -9.43 -21.74
N THR A 197 12.38 -10.63 -22.29
CA THR A 197 11.65 -11.01 -23.50
C THR A 197 11.01 -12.38 -23.33
N PRO A 198 9.98 -12.70 -24.13
CA PRO A 198 9.39 -14.05 -24.19
C PRO A 198 10.40 -15.16 -24.39
N ASN A 199 11.48 -14.91 -25.15
CA ASN A 199 12.55 -15.89 -25.39
C ASN A 199 13.38 -16.22 -24.14
N ASP A 200 13.26 -15.47 -23.06
CA ASP A 200 13.78 -15.88 -21.75
C ASP A 200 13.00 -17.08 -21.17
N ASP A 201 11.84 -17.41 -21.75
CA ASP A 201 11.00 -18.57 -21.45
C ASP A 201 10.74 -19.42 -22.72
N PRO A 202 11.20 -20.68 -22.77
CA PRO A 202 11.02 -21.55 -23.93
C PRO A 202 9.54 -21.96 -24.20
N THR A 203 8.60 -21.59 -23.34
CA THR A 203 7.17 -21.91 -23.47
C THR A 203 6.34 -20.82 -24.15
N SER A 204 6.89 -19.62 -24.34
CA SER A 204 6.15 -18.47 -24.87
C SER A 204 5.92 -18.56 -26.39
N GLY A 205 4.70 -18.23 -26.83
CA GLY A 205 4.31 -18.21 -28.25
C GLY A 205 4.61 -16.88 -28.95
N ALA A 206 4.35 -16.83 -30.26
CA ALA A 206 4.30 -15.57 -31.01
C ALA A 206 3.08 -14.75 -30.54
N ASN A 207 3.21 -13.43 -30.43
CA ASN A 207 2.17 -12.50 -29.97
C ASN A 207 1.81 -12.56 -28.47
N SER A 208 2.73 -13.00 -27.60
CA SER A 208 2.51 -13.15 -26.16
C SER A 208 2.19 -11.86 -25.39
N GLN A 209 2.37 -10.67 -25.99
CA GLN A 209 2.14 -9.37 -25.35
C GLN A 209 2.90 -9.21 -24.02
N PHE A 210 4.11 -9.76 -23.95
CA PHE A 210 4.91 -9.77 -22.73
C PHE A 210 5.19 -8.35 -22.22
N GLY A 211 5.03 -8.14 -20.91
CA GLY A 211 5.04 -6.80 -20.32
C GLY A 211 3.65 -6.14 -20.29
N ARG A 212 2.57 -6.89 -20.55
CA ARG A 212 1.19 -6.39 -20.47
C ARG A 212 0.88 -5.85 -19.07
N GLY A 213 1.11 -6.67 -18.06
CA GLY A 213 1.14 -6.28 -16.65
C GLY A 213 2.55 -6.41 -16.09
N VAL A 214 2.96 -5.50 -15.22
CA VAL A 214 4.23 -5.61 -14.47
C VAL A 214 3.99 -5.28 -13.00
N ALA A 215 4.64 -5.99 -12.11
CA ALA A 215 4.67 -5.70 -10.68
C ALA A 215 6.04 -6.03 -10.09
N ILE A 216 6.41 -5.33 -9.00
CA ILE A 216 7.69 -5.51 -8.32
C ILE A 216 7.52 -5.44 -6.81
N SER A 217 8.17 -6.36 -6.09
CA SER A 217 8.30 -6.35 -4.63
C SER A 217 9.70 -6.80 -4.26
N GLY A 218 10.47 -5.90 -3.65
CA GLY A 218 11.89 -6.13 -3.37
C GLY A 218 12.65 -6.51 -4.64
N GLU A 219 13.26 -7.70 -4.61
CA GLU A 219 14.07 -8.26 -5.70
C GLU A 219 13.31 -9.21 -6.62
N THR A 220 11.97 -9.23 -6.55
CA THR A 220 11.12 -10.09 -7.38
C THR A 220 10.24 -9.24 -8.29
N VAL A 221 10.28 -9.53 -9.58
CA VAL A 221 9.37 -8.95 -10.58
C VAL A 221 8.44 -10.02 -11.14
N VAL A 222 7.20 -9.63 -11.38
CA VAL A 222 6.20 -10.47 -12.08
C VAL A 222 5.81 -9.74 -13.35
N ILE A 223 5.87 -10.44 -14.48
CA ILE A 223 5.60 -9.89 -15.80
C ILE A 223 4.55 -10.75 -16.49
N GLY A 224 3.44 -10.14 -16.89
CA GLY A 224 2.36 -10.83 -17.60
C GLY A 224 2.53 -10.84 -19.11
N SER A 225 2.04 -11.91 -19.73
CA SER A 225 2.03 -12.22 -21.16
C SER A 225 0.64 -12.74 -21.55
N ALA A 226 -0.34 -11.83 -21.52
CA ALA A 226 -1.75 -12.16 -21.71
C ALA A 226 -2.15 -12.43 -23.18
N GLY A 227 -1.23 -12.27 -24.12
CA GLY A 227 -1.50 -12.44 -25.55
C GLY A 227 -1.42 -13.88 -26.05
N ASP A 228 -0.87 -14.80 -25.25
CA ASP A 228 -0.88 -16.23 -25.56
C ASP A 228 -2.29 -16.82 -25.34
N ASP A 229 -2.67 -17.86 -26.11
CA ASP A 229 -4.03 -18.45 -26.10
C ASP A 229 -4.58 -18.81 -24.69
N GLU A 230 -3.70 -19.02 -23.70
CA GLU A 230 -4.03 -19.29 -22.29
C GLU A 230 -3.48 -18.23 -21.30
N GLY A 231 -2.61 -17.31 -21.75
CA GLY A 231 -1.91 -16.30 -20.94
C GLY A 231 -0.92 -16.85 -19.90
N PHE A 232 0.17 -16.12 -19.62
CA PHE A 232 1.14 -16.48 -18.57
C PHE A 232 1.56 -15.29 -17.70
N ALA A 233 2.19 -15.61 -16.56
CA ALA A 233 2.92 -14.63 -15.77
C ALA A 233 4.30 -15.20 -15.38
N HIS A 234 5.35 -14.45 -15.67
CA HIS A 234 6.73 -14.87 -15.48
C HIS A 234 7.32 -14.16 -14.26
N VAL A 235 7.93 -14.93 -13.36
CA VAL A 235 8.56 -14.44 -12.14
C VAL A 235 10.07 -14.44 -12.32
N PHE A 236 10.68 -13.27 -12.27
CA PHE A 236 12.13 -13.13 -12.24
C PHE A 236 12.60 -12.64 -10.87
N VAL A 237 13.73 -13.17 -10.42
CA VAL A 237 14.36 -12.79 -9.15
C VAL A 237 15.76 -12.25 -9.42
N ARG A 238 16.11 -11.15 -8.76
CA ARG A 238 17.46 -10.59 -8.81
C ARG A 238 18.32 -11.17 -7.70
N ASP A 239 19.45 -11.73 -8.08
CA ASP A 239 20.56 -12.01 -7.18
C ASP A 239 21.71 -11.04 -7.49
N ILE A 240 21.96 -10.10 -6.57
CA ILE A 240 22.96 -9.02 -6.66
C ILE A 240 22.73 -8.12 -7.90
N THR A 241 23.17 -8.55 -9.08
CA THR A 241 23.01 -7.85 -10.37
C THR A 241 22.30 -8.67 -11.44
N THR A 242 22.07 -9.96 -11.19
CA THR A 242 21.61 -10.90 -12.20
C THR A 242 20.16 -11.24 -11.94
N TRP A 243 19.29 -10.93 -12.89
CA TRP A 243 17.93 -11.45 -12.89
C TRP A 243 17.92 -12.87 -13.45
N THR A 244 17.11 -13.77 -12.91
CA THR A 244 16.89 -15.11 -13.47
C THR A 244 15.40 -15.42 -13.48
N LEU A 245 14.93 -16.11 -14.51
CA LEU A 245 13.57 -16.64 -14.54
C LEU A 245 13.48 -17.72 -13.46
N GLN A 246 12.63 -17.50 -12.47
CA GLN A 246 12.40 -18.45 -11.38
C GLN A 246 11.19 -19.34 -11.65
N ALA A 247 10.12 -18.79 -12.21
CA ALA A 247 8.91 -19.54 -12.50
C ALA A 247 8.11 -18.91 -13.64
N THR A 248 7.37 -19.76 -14.35
CA THR A 248 6.28 -19.35 -15.24
C THR A 248 4.99 -19.88 -14.65
N LEU A 249 4.06 -18.97 -14.37
CA LEU A 249 2.77 -19.22 -13.75
C LEU A 249 1.72 -19.29 -14.85
N SER A 250 0.80 -20.24 -14.72
CA SER A 250 -0.37 -20.38 -15.59
C SER A 250 -1.61 -20.71 -14.78
N ALA A 251 -2.79 -20.48 -15.37
CA ALA A 251 -4.06 -20.87 -14.76
C ALA A 251 -4.11 -22.39 -14.44
N GLY A 252 -3.46 -23.23 -15.25
CA GLY A 252 -3.32 -24.67 -15.00
C GLY A 252 -4.59 -25.49 -15.26
N GLU A 253 -5.48 -25.01 -16.14
CA GLU A 253 -6.74 -25.66 -16.49
C GLU A 253 -6.68 -26.20 -17.93
N SER A 254 -6.91 -27.50 -18.12
CA SER A 254 -6.89 -28.13 -19.45
C SER A 254 -8.30 -28.11 -20.07
N GLY A 255 -8.47 -27.48 -21.23
CA GLY A 255 -9.77 -27.52 -21.92
C GLY A 255 -10.16 -26.34 -22.80
N GLY A 256 -9.34 -25.28 -22.89
CA GLY A 256 -9.46 -24.23 -23.89
C GLY A 256 -10.67 -23.30 -23.69
N GLN A 257 -10.37 -22.04 -23.37
CA GLN A 257 -10.93 -20.85 -24.04
C GLN A 257 -10.26 -19.61 -23.45
N SER A 258 -9.51 -18.92 -24.31
CA SER A 258 -9.06 -17.51 -24.25
C SER A 258 -9.10 -16.84 -22.87
N GLY A 259 -8.18 -17.24 -21.99
CA GLY A 259 -7.87 -16.49 -20.78
C GLY A 259 -6.92 -15.34 -21.11
N PHE A 260 -7.16 -14.18 -20.52
CA PHE A 260 -6.19 -13.07 -20.50
C PHE A 260 -5.36 -13.15 -19.20
N PHE A 261 -4.97 -14.37 -18.82
CA PHE A 261 -4.16 -14.61 -17.63
C PHE A 261 -2.85 -13.81 -17.74
N GLY A 262 -2.57 -12.98 -16.73
CA GLY A 262 -1.42 -12.08 -16.76
C GLY A 262 -1.72 -10.69 -17.33
N ASP A 263 -2.96 -10.36 -17.69
CA ASP A 263 -3.31 -9.00 -18.14
C ASP A 263 -3.11 -7.98 -17.02
N SER A 264 -3.42 -8.38 -15.78
CA SER A 264 -3.05 -7.65 -14.57
C SER A 264 -2.29 -8.55 -13.60
N VAL A 265 -1.26 -7.99 -12.97
CA VAL A 265 -0.41 -8.69 -12.00
C VAL A 265 -0.11 -7.78 -10.81
N ALA A 266 -0.03 -8.35 -9.62
CA ALA A 266 0.42 -7.65 -8.41
C ALA A 266 1.23 -8.60 -7.52
N ILE A 267 2.20 -8.08 -6.78
CA ILE A 267 3.03 -8.86 -5.86
C ILE A 267 3.25 -8.10 -4.55
N SER A 268 3.21 -8.83 -3.43
CA SER A 268 3.57 -8.33 -2.10
C SER A 268 4.34 -9.42 -1.37
N GLY A 269 5.65 -9.24 -1.20
CA GLY A 269 6.52 -10.27 -0.64
C GLY A 269 6.47 -11.55 -1.47
N ASN A 270 6.03 -12.65 -0.85
CA ASN A 270 5.98 -14.00 -1.44
C ASN A 270 4.64 -14.34 -2.09
N ALA A 271 3.67 -13.41 -2.14
CA ALA A 271 2.37 -13.64 -2.74
C ALA A 271 2.19 -12.81 -4.01
N ALA A 272 1.82 -13.46 -5.11
CA ALA A 272 1.47 -12.84 -6.37
C ALA A 272 0.00 -13.10 -6.72
N VAL A 273 -0.67 -12.07 -7.26
CA VAL A 273 -2.05 -12.13 -7.75
C VAL A 273 -2.03 -11.89 -9.24
N ILE A 274 -2.63 -12.81 -10.00
CA ILE A 274 -2.69 -12.74 -11.45
C ILE A 274 -4.15 -12.69 -11.87
N GLY A 275 -4.55 -11.64 -12.60
CA GLY A 275 -5.88 -11.49 -13.15
C GLY A 275 -6.05 -12.27 -14.46
N ASP A 276 -7.25 -12.80 -14.65
CA ASP A 276 -7.70 -13.42 -15.90
C ASP A 276 -9.15 -12.96 -16.20
N PRO A 277 -9.32 -11.73 -16.71
CA PRO A 277 -10.64 -11.11 -16.85
C PRO A 277 -11.56 -11.79 -17.87
N SER A 278 -11.04 -12.65 -18.75
CA SER A 278 -11.85 -13.32 -19.78
C SER A 278 -12.11 -14.79 -19.47
N ASP A 279 -11.75 -15.26 -18.27
CA ASP A 279 -12.08 -16.61 -17.82
C ASP A 279 -13.59 -16.87 -17.83
N ASP A 280 -13.98 -17.98 -18.45
CA ASP A 280 -15.36 -18.43 -18.57
C ASP A 280 -15.69 -19.37 -17.40
N ILE A 281 -16.62 -18.96 -16.53
CA ILE A 281 -16.98 -19.74 -15.34
C ILE A 281 -18.31 -20.45 -15.58
N GLY A 282 -18.25 -21.75 -15.89
CA GLY A 282 -19.43 -22.54 -16.23
C GLY A 282 -20.09 -22.04 -17.51
N SER A 283 -21.29 -21.45 -17.41
CA SER A 283 -21.98 -20.82 -18.56
C SER A 283 -21.76 -19.31 -18.66
N ASN A 284 -21.05 -18.71 -17.70
CA ASN A 284 -20.85 -17.27 -17.64
C ASN A 284 -19.58 -16.90 -18.41
N ILE A 285 -19.78 -16.48 -19.66
CA ILE A 285 -18.68 -16.03 -20.51
C ILE A 285 -18.06 -14.75 -19.97
N ARG A 286 -16.72 -14.66 -19.95
CA ARG A 286 -15.95 -13.51 -19.43
C ARG A 286 -16.43 -13.06 -18.05
N GLN A 287 -16.79 -14.01 -17.19
CA GLN A 287 -17.03 -13.69 -15.79
C GLN A 287 -15.74 -13.19 -15.15
N GLY A 288 -14.63 -13.80 -15.55
CA GLY A 288 -13.30 -13.48 -15.09
C GLY A 288 -12.96 -14.14 -13.76
N SER A 289 -11.67 -14.30 -13.52
CA SER A 289 -11.11 -14.83 -12.28
C SER A 289 -9.81 -14.13 -11.92
N ALA A 290 -9.30 -14.41 -10.72
CA ALA A 290 -7.94 -14.07 -10.35
C ALA A 290 -7.32 -15.24 -9.59
N TYR A 291 -6.01 -15.36 -9.64
CA TYR A 291 -5.29 -16.48 -9.07
C TYR A 291 -4.22 -15.99 -8.10
N ILE A 292 -4.18 -16.60 -6.92
CA ILE A 292 -3.12 -16.37 -5.93
C ILE A 292 -2.07 -17.45 -6.08
N PHE A 293 -0.81 -17.03 -6.23
CA PHE A 293 0.36 -17.88 -6.15
C PHE A 293 1.21 -17.47 -4.95
N VAL A 294 1.73 -18.45 -4.24
CA VAL A 294 2.62 -18.25 -3.08
C VAL A 294 3.95 -18.92 -3.35
N ARG A 295 5.03 -18.22 -2.99
CA ARG A 295 6.39 -18.69 -3.07
C ARG A 295 6.81 -19.38 -1.77
N CYS A 296 7.31 -20.61 -1.88
CA CYS A 296 7.98 -21.34 -0.80
C CYS A 296 9.39 -21.73 -1.28
N GLY A 297 10.42 -21.12 -0.67
CA GLY A 297 11.79 -21.19 -1.18
C GLY A 297 11.90 -20.61 -2.59
N THR A 298 12.23 -21.44 -3.59
CA THR A 298 12.27 -21.04 -5.01
C THR A 298 11.05 -21.48 -5.80
N MET A 299 10.11 -22.21 -5.19
CA MET A 299 8.95 -22.77 -5.87
C MET A 299 7.74 -21.86 -5.72
N TRP A 300 7.06 -21.60 -6.83
CA TRP A 300 5.76 -20.92 -6.85
C TRP A 300 4.65 -21.93 -7.06
N ALA A 301 3.65 -21.90 -6.18
CA ALA A 301 2.48 -22.78 -6.27
C ALA A 301 1.20 -21.96 -6.27
N ARG A 302 0.24 -22.35 -7.11
CA ARG A 302 -1.12 -21.78 -7.10
C ARG A 302 -1.81 -22.15 -5.79
N GLN A 303 -2.04 -21.18 -4.94
CA GLN A 303 -2.73 -21.36 -3.66
C GLN A 303 -4.26 -21.42 -3.86
N GLN A 304 -4.82 -20.50 -4.65
CA GLN A 304 -6.28 -20.39 -4.80
C GLN A 304 -6.69 -19.67 -6.10
N LYS A 305 -7.81 -20.12 -6.71
CA LYS A 305 -8.59 -19.36 -7.71
C LYS A 305 -9.66 -18.55 -6.98
N LEU A 306 -9.67 -17.24 -7.18
CA LEU A 306 -10.61 -16.29 -6.59
C LEU A 306 -11.68 -15.93 -7.62
N LEU A 307 -12.93 -15.97 -7.17
CA LEU A 307 -14.10 -15.61 -7.94
C LEU A 307 -14.95 -14.63 -7.13
N ALA A 308 -15.60 -13.70 -7.83
CA ALA A 308 -16.69 -12.93 -7.22
C ALA A 308 -17.82 -13.88 -6.79
N SER A 309 -18.29 -13.73 -5.54
CA SER A 309 -19.39 -14.54 -4.97
C SER A 309 -20.69 -14.45 -5.77
N ASP A 310 -20.88 -13.34 -6.49
CA ASP A 310 -22.02 -13.02 -7.32
C ASP A 310 -21.63 -12.76 -8.78
N GLY A 311 -20.51 -13.36 -9.21
CA GLY A 311 -20.01 -13.19 -10.57
C GLY A 311 -21.00 -13.68 -11.63
N ALA A 312 -21.11 -12.90 -12.70
CA ALA A 312 -21.98 -13.12 -13.84
C ALA A 312 -21.20 -12.96 -15.16
N ALA A 313 -21.83 -13.29 -16.28
CA ALA A 313 -21.22 -13.12 -17.59
C ALA A 313 -20.86 -11.64 -17.85
N PHE A 314 -19.69 -11.41 -18.45
CA PHE A 314 -19.11 -10.10 -18.78
C PHE A 314 -18.82 -9.19 -17.58
N ASP A 315 -18.67 -9.75 -16.38
CA ASP A 315 -18.25 -9.00 -15.20
C ASP A 315 -16.78 -8.54 -15.30
N ASP A 316 -15.99 -9.23 -16.12
CA ASP A 316 -14.57 -8.93 -16.35
C ASP A 316 -13.75 -8.90 -15.02
N PHE A 317 -14.10 -9.77 -14.05
CA PHE A 317 -13.41 -9.86 -12.76
C PHE A 317 -11.95 -10.25 -12.95
N GLY A 318 -11.02 -9.49 -12.36
CA GLY A 318 -9.59 -9.69 -12.58
C GLY A 318 -9.00 -8.72 -13.61
N THR A 319 -9.78 -7.77 -14.13
CA THR A 319 -9.27 -6.69 -15.01
C THR A 319 -8.17 -5.88 -14.32
N SER A 320 -8.28 -5.68 -13.02
CA SER A 320 -7.23 -5.08 -12.21
C SER A 320 -7.11 -5.80 -10.88
N VAL A 321 -5.88 -5.99 -10.42
CA VAL A 321 -5.58 -6.67 -9.16
C VAL A 321 -4.56 -5.85 -8.37
N ALA A 322 -4.71 -5.83 -7.05
CA ALA A 322 -3.73 -5.25 -6.14
C ALA A 322 -3.66 -6.10 -4.87
N ILE A 323 -2.46 -6.21 -4.30
CA ILE A 323 -2.21 -6.91 -3.04
C ILE A 323 -1.37 -6.02 -2.13
N SER A 324 -1.79 -5.92 -0.87
CA SER A 324 -1.00 -5.32 0.19
C SER A 324 -1.16 -6.18 1.41
N GLY A 325 -0.09 -6.91 1.69
CA GLY A 325 -0.12 -7.92 2.68
C GLY A 325 -1.30 -8.90 2.54
N GLY A 326 -2.09 -9.07 3.62
CA GLY A 326 -3.18 -10.05 3.71
C GLY A 326 -4.47 -9.59 3.06
N THR A 327 -4.40 -8.55 2.22
CA THR A 327 -5.56 -7.93 1.59
C THR A 327 -5.33 -7.87 0.09
N VAL A 328 -6.28 -8.43 -0.66
CA VAL A 328 -6.34 -8.38 -2.11
C VAL A 328 -7.57 -7.58 -2.53
N VAL A 329 -7.42 -6.72 -3.53
CA VAL A 329 -8.53 -6.00 -4.17
C VAL A 329 -8.54 -6.36 -5.63
N ILE A 330 -9.70 -6.77 -6.15
CA ILE A 330 -9.88 -7.19 -7.54
C ILE A 330 -11.00 -6.40 -8.17
N GLY A 331 -10.73 -5.75 -9.29
CA GLY A 331 -11.70 -4.99 -10.06
C GLY A 331 -12.52 -5.86 -11.00
N SER A 332 -13.80 -5.48 -11.17
CA SER A 332 -14.78 -6.11 -12.06
C SER A 332 -15.59 -5.01 -12.76
N PRO A 333 -14.97 -4.28 -13.70
CA PRO A 333 -15.57 -3.08 -14.29
C PRO A 333 -16.81 -3.36 -15.15
N GLY A 334 -17.01 -4.60 -15.58
CA GLY A 334 -18.20 -5.01 -16.33
C GLY A 334 -19.43 -5.30 -15.46
N HIS A 335 -19.24 -5.45 -14.14
CA HIS A 335 -20.30 -5.88 -13.23
C HIS A 335 -21.49 -4.92 -13.20
N GLN A 336 -22.69 -5.50 -13.28
CA GLN A 336 -23.96 -4.77 -13.23
C GLN A 336 -24.42 -4.54 -11.79
N ILE A 337 -24.82 -3.30 -11.48
CA ILE A 337 -25.39 -2.93 -10.18
C ILE A 337 -26.83 -2.45 -10.37
N GLY A 338 -27.80 -3.24 -9.90
CA GLY A 338 -29.22 -2.93 -10.11
C GLY A 338 -29.56 -2.84 -11.60
N SER A 339 -30.05 -1.67 -12.04
CA SER A 339 -30.33 -1.37 -13.45
C SER A 339 -29.13 -0.79 -14.22
N ASN A 340 -28.01 -0.54 -13.56
CA ASN A 340 -26.86 0.13 -14.17
C ASN A 340 -25.89 -0.89 -14.75
N SER A 341 -25.97 -1.10 -16.06
CA SER A 341 -25.05 -1.97 -16.80
C SER A 341 -23.63 -1.46 -16.72
N ALA A 342 -22.66 -2.32 -16.41
CA ALA A 342 -21.24 -1.98 -16.31
C ALA A 342 -20.96 -0.73 -15.45
N GLN A 343 -21.74 -0.53 -14.38
CA GLN A 343 -21.37 0.43 -13.33
C GLN A 343 -20.03 0.03 -12.71
N GLY A 344 -19.79 -1.28 -12.63
CA GLY A 344 -18.57 -1.87 -12.13
C GLY A 344 -18.56 -2.04 -10.62
N SER A 345 -17.75 -2.99 -10.16
CA SER A 345 -17.52 -3.29 -8.75
C SER A 345 -16.05 -3.60 -8.50
N ALA A 346 -15.66 -3.61 -7.23
CA ALA A 346 -14.39 -4.17 -6.80
C ALA A 346 -14.62 -5.08 -5.59
N TYR A 347 -13.84 -6.13 -5.45
CA TYR A 347 -14.01 -7.13 -4.40
C TYR A 347 -12.75 -7.19 -3.55
N THR A 348 -12.93 -7.14 -2.24
CA THR A 348 -11.82 -7.27 -1.28
C THR A 348 -11.77 -8.69 -0.76
N PHE A 349 -10.61 -9.31 -0.78
CA PHE A 349 -10.34 -10.62 -0.19
C PHE A 349 -9.34 -10.46 0.96
N VAL A 350 -9.52 -11.26 2.01
CA VAL A 350 -8.61 -11.30 3.15
C VAL A 350 -8.06 -12.69 3.36
N TYR A 351 -6.77 -12.74 3.69
CA TYR A 351 -6.09 -13.96 4.07
C TYR A 351 -6.39 -14.32 5.53
N SER A 352 -6.91 -15.52 5.72
CA SER A 352 -7.04 -16.20 6.99
C SER A 352 -6.45 -17.58 6.78
N ASP A 353 -5.16 -17.71 7.10
CA ASP A 353 -4.32 -18.87 6.79
C ASP A 353 -5.05 -20.22 6.90
N PRO A 354 -5.08 -21.06 5.85
CA PRO A 354 -4.43 -20.92 4.53
C PRO A 354 -5.33 -20.34 3.42
N THR A 355 -6.41 -19.65 3.77
CA THR A 355 -7.52 -19.35 2.85
C THR A 355 -7.70 -17.87 2.56
N TRP A 356 -7.99 -17.54 1.31
CA TRP A 356 -8.48 -16.22 0.92
C TRP A 356 -10.00 -16.23 0.85
N THR A 357 -10.64 -15.32 1.59
CA THR A 357 -12.09 -15.20 1.65
C THR A 357 -12.53 -13.82 1.17
N GLN A 358 -13.58 -13.77 0.36
CA GLN A 358 -14.17 -12.49 -0.04
C GLN A 358 -14.76 -11.80 1.20
N GLN A 359 -14.20 -10.65 1.56
CA GLN A 359 -14.64 -9.85 2.69
C GLN A 359 -15.81 -8.94 2.32
N GLN A 360 -15.75 -8.26 1.17
CA GLN A 360 -16.77 -7.29 0.78
C GLN A 360 -16.75 -7.00 -0.74
N LYS A 361 -17.93 -6.69 -1.31
CA LYS A 361 -18.06 -6.03 -2.61
C LYS A 361 -18.18 -4.52 -2.40
N LEU A 362 -17.33 -3.75 -3.07
CA LEU A 362 -17.28 -2.30 -3.08
C LEU A 362 -17.92 -1.77 -4.37
N ILE A 363 -18.70 -0.69 -4.24
CA ILE A 363 -19.37 0.00 -5.35
C ILE A 363 -19.26 1.51 -5.15
N ALA A 364 -19.21 2.27 -6.25
CA ALA A 364 -19.49 3.70 -6.21
C ALA A 364 -20.99 3.91 -6.03
N GLY A 365 -21.43 4.48 -4.91
CA GLY A 365 -22.86 4.66 -4.60
C GLY A 365 -23.58 5.65 -5.52
N ASP A 366 -22.83 6.54 -6.14
CA ASP A 366 -23.22 7.49 -7.17
C ASP A 366 -22.91 7.01 -8.59
N GLY A 367 -22.46 5.76 -8.74
CA GLY A 367 -22.09 5.21 -10.03
C GLY A 367 -23.30 5.11 -10.96
N THR A 368 -23.08 5.49 -12.22
CA THR A 368 -24.06 5.43 -13.31
C THR A 368 -23.75 4.24 -14.23
N PRO A 369 -24.61 3.91 -15.21
CA PRO A 369 -24.25 2.93 -16.25
C PRO A 369 -22.90 3.27 -16.88
N PHE A 370 -22.12 2.24 -17.22
CA PHE A 370 -20.81 2.35 -17.86
C PHE A 370 -19.75 3.13 -17.08
N SER A 371 -19.93 3.37 -15.78
CA SER A 371 -18.92 4.03 -14.95
C SER A 371 -17.61 3.23 -14.86
N ARG A 372 -17.70 1.90 -15.01
CA ARG A 372 -16.59 0.95 -14.95
C ARG A 372 -15.73 1.09 -13.70
N PHE A 373 -16.37 1.28 -12.55
CA PHE A 373 -15.71 1.22 -11.25
C PHE A 373 -14.96 -0.12 -11.11
N GLY A 374 -13.70 -0.08 -10.70
CA GLY A 374 -12.83 -1.27 -10.70
C GLY A 374 -11.98 -1.40 -11.95
N THR A 375 -11.93 -0.40 -12.83
CA THR A 375 -10.99 -0.40 -13.97
C THR A 375 -9.54 -0.39 -13.50
N ALA A 376 -9.25 0.31 -12.41
CA ALA A 376 -7.96 0.28 -11.74
C ALA A 376 -8.16 0.17 -10.23
N VAL A 377 -7.30 -0.60 -9.56
CA VAL A 377 -7.33 -0.77 -8.11
C VAL A 377 -5.93 -0.65 -7.54
N ALA A 378 -5.83 -0.06 -6.35
CA ALA A 378 -4.61 -0.05 -5.54
C ALA A 378 -4.98 -0.23 -4.07
N VAL A 379 -4.13 -0.89 -3.29
CA VAL A 379 -4.37 -1.14 -1.87
C VAL A 379 -3.09 -0.94 -1.07
N LEU A 380 -3.20 -0.34 0.10
CA LEU A 380 -2.16 -0.26 1.11
C LEU A 380 -2.77 -0.49 2.49
N GLY A 381 -2.48 -1.63 3.09
CA GLY A 381 -3.02 -2.03 4.38
C GLY A 381 -4.56 -1.98 4.41
N ASN A 382 -5.11 -1.01 5.13
CA ASN A 382 -6.55 -0.82 5.31
C ASN A 382 -7.18 0.18 4.33
N THR A 383 -6.44 0.64 3.31
CA THR A 383 -6.93 1.66 2.38
C THR A 383 -6.91 1.12 0.96
N ALA A 384 -8.04 1.21 0.27
CA ALA A 384 -8.19 0.85 -1.13
C ALA A 384 -8.55 2.09 -1.94
N VAL A 385 -7.97 2.22 -3.13
CA VAL A 385 -8.30 3.25 -4.13
C VAL A 385 -8.81 2.54 -5.36
N ILE A 386 -9.99 2.91 -5.83
CA ILE A 386 -10.63 2.31 -7.00
C ILE A 386 -10.96 3.37 -8.04
N GLY A 387 -10.49 3.17 -9.26
CA GLY A 387 -10.76 4.01 -10.41
C GLY A 387 -12.11 3.72 -11.06
N SER A 388 -12.78 4.79 -11.51
CA SER A 388 -14.02 4.78 -12.30
C SER A 388 -13.88 5.83 -13.41
N PRO A 389 -13.17 5.51 -14.50
CA PRO A 389 -12.77 6.51 -15.50
C PRO A 389 -13.90 7.01 -16.40
N PHE A 390 -15.07 6.37 -16.39
CA PHE A 390 -16.17 6.65 -17.31
C PHE A 390 -17.47 6.97 -16.56
N GLY A 391 -18.55 7.23 -17.31
CA GLY A 391 -19.90 7.48 -16.81
C GLY A 391 -20.95 7.20 -17.90
N GLU A 392 -22.22 7.51 -17.63
CA GLU A 392 -23.37 7.10 -18.46
C GLU A 392 -23.29 7.61 -19.90
N ASN A 393 -22.85 8.86 -20.07
CA ASN A 393 -22.86 9.49 -21.37
C ASN A 393 -21.59 9.16 -22.18
N GLN A 394 -21.66 8.10 -22.98
CA GLN A 394 -20.56 7.70 -23.86
C GLN A 394 -20.24 8.73 -24.96
N THR A 395 -21.12 9.71 -25.22
CA THR A 395 -20.91 10.78 -26.22
C THR A 395 -20.27 12.04 -25.64
N THR A 396 -20.28 12.21 -24.31
CA THR A 396 -19.58 13.32 -23.64
C THR A 396 -18.52 12.86 -22.66
N ARG A 397 -18.29 11.55 -22.50
CA ARG A 397 -17.44 10.85 -21.50
C ARG A 397 -17.15 11.71 -20.27
N GLU A 398 -17.79 11.41 -19.16
CA GLU A 398 -17.52 12.12 -17.91
C GLU A 398 -16.02 12.11 -17.58
N ARG A 399 -15.57 13.17 -16.90
CA ARG A 399 -14.17 13.41 -16.51
C ARG A 399 -13.50 12.30 -15.71
N GLY A 400 -14.24 11.28 -15.26
CA GLY A 400 -13.76 10.17 -14.43
C GLY A 400 -13.63 10.54 -12.95
N SER A 401 -13.42 9.54 -12.09
CA SER A 401 -13.21 9.69 -10.65
C SER A 401 -12.40 8.53 -10.08
N ALA A 402 -11.76 8.74 -8.94
CA ALA A 402 -11.20 7.68 -8.09
C ALA A 402 -11.87 7.70 -6.73
N TYR A 403 -12.05 6.55 -6.09
CA TYR A 403 -12.79 6.40 -4.85
C TYR A 403 -11.91 5.75 -3.80
N VAL A 404 -11.88 6.32 -2.61
CA VAL A 404 -11.11 5.80 -1.48
C VAL A 404 -12.05 5.09 -0.54
N PHE A 405 -11.69 3.86 -0.18
CA PHE A 405 -12.34 3.08 0.85
C PHE A 405 -11.35 2.81 1.99
N VAL A 406 -11.84 2.88 3.22
CA VAL A 406 -11.06 2.59 4.43
C VAL A 406 -11.72 1.45 5.18
N ARG A 407 -10.91 0.45 5.54
CA ARG A 407 -11.30 -0.70 6.34
C ARG A 407 -11.17 -0.41 7.83
N ASN A 408 -12.23 -0.65 8.58
CA ASN A 408 -12.20 -0.73 10.04
C ASN A 408 -12.75 -2.11 10.48
N GLY A 409 -11.91 -2.92 11.10
CA GLY A 409 -12.22 -4.32 11.36
C GLY A 409 -12.44 -5.08 10.06
N THR A 410 -13.66 -5.59 9.84
CA THR A 410 -14.04 -6.32 8.63
C THR A 410 -14.80 -5.47 7.59
N THR A 411 -15.11 -4.21 7.91
CA THR A 411 -15.97 -3.37 7.09
C THR A 411 -15.17 -2.33 6.33
N TRP A 412 -15.33 -2.31 5.01
CA TRP A 412 -14.87 -1.24 4.13
C TRP A 412 -15.95 -0.17 4.00
N THR A 413 -15.55 1.07 4.25
CA THR A 413 -16.42 2.23 4.17
C THR A 413 -15.89 3.19 3.11
N PHE A 414 -16.78 3.75 2.30
CA PHE A 414 -16.43 4.84 1.39
C PHE A 414 -15.97 6.04 2.23
N ASN A 415 -14.78 6.54 1.95
CA ASN A 415 -14.18 7.68 2.62
C ASN A 415 -14.33 8.95 1.79
N GLU A 416 -13.87 8.92 0.53
CA GLU A 416 -13.94 10.08 -0.35
C GLU A 416 -13.90 9.73 -1.83
N ARG A 417 -14.37 10.65 -2.66
CA ARG A 417 -14.28 10.60 -4.12
C ARG A 417 -13.33 11.70 -4.60
N ILE A 418 -12.25 11.30 -5.25
CA ILE A 418 -11.23 12.15 -5.83
C ILE A 418 -11.57 12.42 -7.29
N ARG A 419 -11.40 13.68 -7.71
CA ARG A 419 -11.53 14.15 -9.09
C ARG A 419 -10.37 15.07 -9.43
N ALA A 420 -9.95 15.09 -10.70
CA ALA A 420 -8.99 16.09 -11.16
C ALA A 420 -9.48 17.51 -10.88
N SER A 421 -8.61 18.34 -10.30
CA SER A 421 -8.90 19.73 -9.93
C SER A 421 -9.33 20.62 -11.11
N ASP A 422 -8.85 20.30 -12.30
CA ASP A 422 -9.14 20.93 -13.58
C ASP A 422 -9.82 19.96 -14.58
N GLY A 423 -10.36 18.85 -14.08
CA GLY A 423 -10.87 17.76 -14.90
C GLY A 423 -11.99 18.19 -15.84
N ALA A 424 -11.76 17.98 -17.13
CA ALA A 424 -12.70 18.13 -18.22
C ALA A 424 -13.29 16.79 -18.64
N ASN A 425 -14.40 16.86 -19.36
CA ASN A 425 -14.94 15.69 -20.04
C ASN A 425 -13.89 15.07 -20.95
N PHE A 426 -13.92 13.74 -21.07
CA PHE A 426 -12.99 12.88 -21.79
C PHE A 426 -11.63 12.67 -21.15
N ASP A 427 -11.25 13.35 -20.06
CA ASP A 427 -9.92 13.17 -19.45
C ASP A 427 -9.69 11.77 -18.85
N VAL A 428 -10.78 11.05 -18.57
CA VAL A 428 -10.81 9.69 -18.00
C VAL A 428 -9.97 9.52 -16.72
N PHE A 429 -10.09 10.49 -15.81
CA PHE A 429 -9.42 10.45 -14.51
C PHE A 429 -9.75 9.18 -13.73
N GLY A 430 -8.74 8.55 -13.13
CA GLY A 430 -8.87 7.28 -12.44
C GLY A 430 -8.73 6.07 -13.37
N SER A 431 -8.24 6.25 -14.61
CA SER A 431 -7.88 5.14 -15.51
C SER A 431 -6.71 4.29 -14.97
N SER A 432 -5.88 4.89 -14.12
CA SER A 432 -4.83 4.24 -13.36
C SER A 432 -4.78 4.88 -11.96
N VAL A 433 -4.48 4.08 -10.93
CA VAL A 433 -4.38 4.56 -9.55
C VAL A 433 -3.21 3.87 -8.85
N ALA A 434 -2.53 4.59 -7.95
CA ALA A 434 -1.51 4.05 -7.07
C ALA A 434 -1.59 4.73 -5.70
N ILE A 435 -1.10 4.05 -4.65
CA ILE A 435 -1.14 4.55 -3.27
C ILE A 435 0.19 4.27 -2.56
N SER A 436 0.66 5.25 -1.79
CA SER A 436 1.73 5.11 -0.80
C SER A 436 1.20 5.48 0.59
N ALA A 437 2.07 5.52 1.61
CA ALA A 437 1.69 5.85 2.98
C ALA A 437 1.00 7.21 3.12
N ASP A 438 1.41 8.21 2.32
CA ASP A 438 1.00 9.60 2.46
C ASP A 438 0.45 10.21 1.17
N LEU A 439 0.33 9.45 0.08
CA LEU A 439 -0.18 10.00 -1.18
C LEU A 439 -0.97 8.98 -2.01
N VAL A 440 -1.84 9.52 -2.87
CA VAL A 440 -2.49 8.80 -3.96
C VAL A 440 -2.07 9.42 -5.28
N VAL A 441 -1.85 8.59 -6.29
CA VAL A 441 -1.64 9.04 -7.68
C VAL A 441 -2.79 8.54 -8.52
N ALA A 442 -3.36 9.40 -9.36
CA ALA A 442 -4.40 9.03 -10.30
C ALA A 442 -4.08 9.58 -11.71
N GLY A 443 -4.18 8.71 -12.71
CA GLY A 443 -3.95 9.08 -14.11
C GLY A 443 -5.21 9.56 -14.82
N ALA A 444 -5.04 10.53 -15.71
CA ALA A 444 -6.03 11.04 -16.66
C ALA A 444 -5.41 11.05 -18.06
N PRO A 445 -5.24 9.88 -18.70
CA PRO A 445 -4.49 9.74 -19.94
C PRO A 445 -5.06 10.52 -21.12
N GLN A 446 -6.32 10.90 -21.11
CA GLN A 446 -6.93 11.63 -22.24
C GLN A 446 -7.05 13.13 -22.00
N ASP A 447 -6.47 13.63 -20.89
CA ASP A 447 -6.41 15.07 -20.60
C ASP A 447 -5.67 15.85 -21.71
N GLY A 448 -6.22 17.01 -22.08
CA GLY A 448 -5.68 17.90 -23.10
C GLY A 448 -4.82 19.01 -22.49
N ILE A 449 -3.56 19.13 -22.94
CA ILE A 449 -2.64 20.16 -22.44
C ILE A 449 -2.40 21.22 -23.53
N GLY A 450 -2.98 22.40 -23.35
CA GLY A 450 -2.91 23.48 -24.33
C GLY A 450 -3.52 23.06 -25.67
N ALA A 451 -2.70 22.95 -26.72
CA ALA A 451 -3.14 22.50 -28.05
C ALA A 451 -3.02 20.98 -28.24
N ASN A 452 -2.38 20.27 -27.33
CA ASN A 452 -2.14 18.83 -27.42
C ASN A 452 -3.32 18.06 -26.84
N VAL A 453 -4.15 17.52 -27.72
CA VAL A 453 -5.26 16.64 -27.33
C VAL A 453 -4.71 15.33 -26.78
N GLU A 454 -5.29 14.82 -25.69
CA GLU A 454 -4.94 13.50 -25.13
C GLU A 454 -3.42 13.34 -24.85
N GLN A 455 -2.73 14.44 -24.52
CA GLN A 455 -1.35 14.37 -24.04
C GLN A 455 -1.30 13.59 -22.73
N GLY A 456 -2.32 13.78 -21.89
CA GLY A 456 -2.50 13.10 -20.63
C GLY A 456 -1.79 13.78 -19.46
N SER A 457 -2.31 13.48 -18.26
CA SER A 457 -1.79 13.98 -16.98
C SER A 457 -1.85 12.90 -15.91
N ALA A 458 -1.06 13.09 -14.86
CA ALA A 458 -1.22 12.37 -13.59
C ALA A 458 -1.36 13.37 -12.45
N TYR A 459 -2.16 13.05 -11.44
CA TYR A 459 -2.41 13.91 -10.30
C TYR A 459 -1.88 13.22 -9.05
N VAL A 460 -1.02 13.92 -8.31
CA VAL A 460 -0.57 13.50 -6.98
C VAL A 460 -1.42 14.21 -5.95
N ILE A 461 -1.98 13.44 -5.03
CA ILE A 461 -2.90 13.89 -4.00
C ILE A 461 -2.29 13.54 -2.63
N ASP A 462 -1.93 14.57 -1.86
CA ASP A 462 -1.40 14.41 -0.50
C ASP A 462 -2.49 13.93 0.46
N ARG A 463 -2.22 12.88 1.23
CA ARG A 463 -3.10 12.34 2.26
C ARG A 463 -2.60 12.67 3.65
N ILE A 464 -3.44 13.31 4.45
CA ILE A 464 -3.17 13.50 5.88
C ILE A 464 -3.51 12.20 6.63
N SER A 465 -2.46 11.40 6.86
CA SER A 465 -2.34 10.25 7.80
C SER A 465 -3.35 9.10 7.67
N SER A 466 -2.84 7.88 7.46
CA SER A 466 -3.53 6.62 7.81
C SER A 466 -2.62 5.79 8.75
N PRO A 467 -3.17 5.15 9.80
CA PRO A 467 -2.43 4.18 10.61
C PRO A 467 -2.04 2.97 9.78
N GLY A 468 -0.78 2.53 9.89
CA GLY A 468 -0.26 1.33 9.21
C GLY A 468 -1.19 0.13 9.38
N GLY A 469 -1.58 -0.47 8.26
CA GLY A 469 -2.40 -1.69 8.23
C GLY A 469 -1.56 -2.94 8.49
N PRO A 470 -2.22 -4.07 8.80
CA PRO A 470 -1.52 -5.32 9.11
C PRO A 470 -0.73 -5.83 7.90
N ALA A 471 0.43 -6.40 8.20
CA ALA A 471 1.36 -7.00 7.25
C ALA A 471 0.74 -8.21 6.53
N GLY A 472 1.46 -8.71 5.53
CA GLY A 472 1.00 -9.76 4.65
C GLY A 472 0.90 -11.15 5.16
N PRO A 473 0.49 -12.10 4.30
CA PRO A 473 1.00 -13.44 4.41
C PRO A 473 2.51 -13.33 4.16
N THR A 474 3.21 -13.00 5.23
CA THR A 474 4.62 -13.30 5.40
C THR A 474 4.65 -14.69 6.02
N CYS A 475 5.64 -15.50 5.67
CA CYS A 475 6.11 -16.52 6.60
C CYS A 475 6.73 -15.76 7.77
N GLU A 476 5.90 -15.21 8.66
CA GLU A 476 6.33 -14.71 9.95
C GLU A 476 6.37 -15.95 10.85
N VAL A 477 7.57 -16.46 11.09
CA VAL A 477 7.73 -17.52 12.08
C VAL A 477 7.75 -16.84 13.44
N GLU A 478 6.73 -17.12 14.25
CA GLU A 478 6.75 -16.74 15.65
C GLU A 478 7.67 -17.70 16.42
N ILE A 479 8.79 -17.19 16.90
CA ILE A 479 9.78 -17.97 17.64
C ILE A 479 9.69 -17.60 19.12
N GLU A 480 9.26 -18.53 19.97
CA GLU A 480 9.07 -18.28 21.40
C GLU A 480 10.30 -18.67 22.23
N VAL A 481 11.04 -17.68 22.74
CA VAL A 481 12.11 -17.88 23.73
C VAL A 481 11.51 -18.14 25.11
N ASN A 482 11.77 -19.30 25.68
CA ASN A 482 11.16 -19.72 26.96
C ASN A 482 12.17 -20.11 28.07
N ILE A 483 13.47 -20.02 27.76
CA ILE A 483 14.58 -20.27 28.70
C ILE A 483 15.61 -19.14 28.64
N THR A 484 16.39 -18.98 29.72
CA THR A 484 17.46 -17.96 29.80
C THR A 484 18.87 -18.50 29.52
N THR A 485 18.99 -19.78 29.19
CA THR A 485 20.27 -20.40 28.84
C THR A 485 20.74 -19.93 27.45
N ASP A 486 21.99 -20.23 27.08
CA ASP A 486 22.60 -19.80 25.82
C ASP A 486 23.05 -21.01 24.98
N GLN A 487 22.13 -21.94 24.71
CA GLN A 487 22.41 -23.10 23.86
C GLN A 487 22.10 -22.79 22.39
N PRO A 488 22.91 -23.27 21.43
CA PRO A 488 22.56 -23.18 20.02
C PRO A 488 21.36 -24.08 19.70
N ASP A 489 20.72 -23.76 18.59
CA ASP A 489 19.70 -24.61 17.97
C ASP A 489 20.28 -25.99 17.57
N ILE A 490 19.51 -27.08 17.75
CA ILE A 490 20.00 -28.44 17.48
C ILE A 490 19.98 -28.80 15.99
N ASP A 491 19.04 -28.23 15.23
CA ASP A 491 18.79 -28.54 13.82
C ASP A 491 18.29 -27.29 13.07
N LEU A 492 19.23 -26.58 12.47
CA LEU A 492 18.95 -25.34 11.75
C LEU A 492 18.06 -25.52 10.49
N GLU A 493 17.76 -26.75 10.08
CA GLU A 493 17.01 -27.03 8.85
C GLU A 493 15.52 -27.35 9.09
N ASP A 494 15.07 -27.53 10.34
CA ASP A 494 13.75 -28.08 10.67
C ASP A 494 12.64 -27.07 10.99
N ASP A 495 12.96 -25.76 10.98
CA ASP A 495 12.04 -24.65 11.31
C ASP A 495 11.50 -24.65 12.76
N VAL A 496 12.17 -25.36 13.67
CA VAL A 496 11.77 -25.48 15.06
C VAL A 496 12.89 -24.95 15.94
N CYS A 497 12.64 -23.86 16.67
CA CYS A 497 13.58 -23.46 17.71
C CYS A 497 13.53 -24.49 18.85
N ASP A 498 14.56 -25.31 18.95
CA ASP A 498 14.76 -26.23 20.07
C ASP A 498 16.25 -26.35 20.46
N VAL A 499 16.48 -26.76 21.71
CA VAL A 499 17.85 -26.96 22.24
C VAL A 499 17.94 -28.31 22.92
N ASP A 500 19.07 -29.00 22.77
CA ASP A 500 19.30 -30.28 23.44
C ASP A 500 19.69 -30.07 24.92
N MET A 501 18.70 -30.12 25.81
CA MET A 501 18.94 -30.14 27.26
C MET A 501 18.39 -31.39 27.96
N GLY A 502 18.01 -32.43 27.21
CA GLY A 502 17.54 -33.70 27.77
C GLY A 502 16.30 -33.61 28.69
N GLN A 503 15.47 -32.58 28.52
CA GLN A 503 14.26 -32.31 29.31
C GLN A 503 13.00 -32.52 28.45
N SER A 504 11.84 -32.74 29.10
CA SER A 504 10.55 -32.87 28.39
C SER A 504 9.95 -31.49 28.10
N GLY A 505 9.80 -31.16 26.81
CA GLY A 505 9.17 -29.93 26.32
C GLY A 505 10.08 -29.19 25.34
N GLN A 506 9.51 -28.43 24.41
CA GLN A 506 10.27 -27.61 23.48
C GLN A 506 10.91 -26.45 24.23
N GLN A 507 12.23 -26.36 24.23
CA GLN A 507 12.99 -25.31 24.91
C GLN A 507 13.74 -24.49 23.87
N CYS A 508 13.59 -23.18 23.89
CA CYS A 508 14.17 -22.28 22.89
C CYS A 508 14.94 -21.15 23.58
N SER A 509 16.24 -21.07 23.32
CA SER A 509 17.10 -20.01 23.80
C SER A 509 17.07 -18.80 22.87
N LEU A 510 17.50 -17.62 23.32
CA LEU A 510 17.62 -16.46 22.44
C LEU A 510 18.64 -16.67 21.31
N ARG A 511 19.73 -17.42 21.58
CA ARG A 511 20.70 -17.77 20.54
C ARG A 511 20.08 -18.66 19.48
N ALA A 512 19.41 -19.73 19.90
CA ALA A 512 18.72 -20.65 19.01
C ALA A 512 17.70 -19.87 18.17
N ALA A 513 16.87 -19.03 18.80
CA ALA A 513 15.89 -18.21 18.10
C ALA A 513 16.47 -17.29 17.02
N ILE A 514 17.63 -16.65 17.28
CA ILE A 514 18.32 -15.85 16.26
C ILE A 514 18.82 -16.75 15.11
N GLN A 515 19.32 -17.95 15.42
CA GLN A 515 19.77 -18.87 14.38
C GLN A 515 18.60 -19.39 13.52
N THR A 516 17.47 -19.72 14.15
CA THR A 516 16.23 -20.09 13.46
C THR A 516 15.74 -18.95 12.56
N ALA A 517 15.69 -17.71 13.07
CA ALA A 517 15.29 -16.54 12.27
C ALA A 517 16.24 -16.26 11.09
N ASN A 518 17.55 -16.45 11.27
CA ASN A 518 18.51 -16.27 10.19
C ASN A 518 18.46 -17.37 9.11
N ALA A 519 17.85 -18.52 9.40
CA ALA A 519 17.84 -19.67 8.49
C ALA A 519 16.80 -19.53 7.36
N LYS A 520 15.93 -18.51 7.40
CA LYS A 520 14.81 -18.34 6.47
C LYS A 520 14.66 -16.90 6.02
N ASP A 521 14.26 -16.74 4.75
CA ASP A 521 13.97 -15.43 4.17
C ASP A 521 12.58 -14.95 4.61
N GLY A 522 12.51 -13.85 5.35
CA GLY A 522 11.23 -13.27 5.77
C GLY A 522 11.37 -12.39 7.02
N PRO A 523 10.34 -11.60 7.36
CA PRO A 523 10.27 -10.96 8.66
C PRO A 523 9.86 -11.97 9.74
N ASP A 524 10.76 -12.30 10.66
CA ASP A 524 10.45 -13.16 11.81
C ASP A 524 10.10 -12.37 13.07
N GLU A 525 9.36 -12.98 13.99
CA GLU A 525 9.09 -12.40 15.31
C GLU A 525 9.61 -13.31 16.44
N ILE A 526 10.63 -12.83 17.15
CA ILE A 526 11.14 -13.45 18.38
C ILE A 526 10.34 -12.91 19.57
N LYS A 527 9.54 -13.78 20.18
CA LYS A 527 8.74 -13.54 21.38
C LYS A 527 9.41 -14.15 22.61
N PHE A 528 8.95 -13.75 23.79
CA PHE A 528 9.43 -14.24 25.07
C PHE A 528 8.28 -14.75 25.93
N ASN A 529 8.44 -15.94 26.49
CA ASN A 529 7.52 -16.57 27.44
C ASN A 529 8.30 -17.33 28.51
N ILE A 530 9.26 -16.64 29.13
CA ILE A 530 10.14 -17.24 30.12
C ILE A 530 9.39 -17.37 31.45
N SER A 531 9.34 -18.58 32.00
CA SER A 531 8.67 -18.84 33.27
C SER A 531 9.35 -18.13 34.46
N GLY A 532 8.56 -17.72 35.45
CA GLY A 532 9.01 -17.00 36.64
C GLY A 532 8.49 -15.57 36.71
N GLY A 533 8.95 -14.81 37.70
CA GLY A 533 8.61 -13.39 37.85
C GLY A 533 9.85 -12.55 38.09
N GLY A 534 9.78 -11.26 37.76
CA GLY A 534 10.92 -10.34 37.86
C GLY A 534 11.52 -10.02 36.49
N VAL A 535 12.80 -9.65 36.46
CA VAL A 535 13.57 -9.50 35.22
C VAL A 535 14.20 -10.85 34.91
N HIS A 536 14.07 -11.29 33.66
CA HIS A 536 14.68 -12.52 33.14
C HIS A 536 15.99 -12.15 32.44
N THR A 537 17.10 -12.56 33.06
CA THR A 537 18.45 -12.22 32.59
C THR A 537 19.03 -13.34 31.74
N ILE A 538 19.22 -13.06 30.46
CA ILE A 538 19.92 -13.90 29.48
C ILE A 538 21.38 -13.45 29.45
N SER A 539 22.29 -14.39 29.67
CA SER A 539 23.74 -14.13 29.72
C SER A 539 24.45 -14.94 28.65
N PRO A 540 24.62 -14.39 27.42
CA PRO A 540 25.32 -15.10 26.36
C PRO A 540 26.73 -15.51 26.80
N ALA A 541 27.07 -16.78 26.61
CA ALA A 541 28.38 -17.37 26.93
C ALA A 541 29.44 -17.05 25.86
N SER A 542 29.01 -16.52 24.72
CA SER A 542 29.84 -15.98 23.64
C SER A 542 29.04 -14.91 22.87
N ALA A 543 29.66 -14.22 21.92
CA ALA A 543 28.94 -13.30 21.03
C ALA A 543 27.69 -13.97 20.43
N LEU A 544 26.57 -13.25 20.42
CA LEU A 544 25.35 -13.73 19.75
C LEU A 544 25.60 -13.81 18.24
N PRO A 545 24.89 -14.70 17.52
CA PRO A 545 24.94 -14.71 16.06
C PRO A 545 24.53 -13.34 15.50
N ALA A 546 25.16 -12.92 14.41
CA ALA A 546 24.73 -11.72 13.70
C ALA A 546 23.37 -11.97 13.05
N ILE A 547 22.46 -11.00 13.16
CA ILE A 547 21.13 -11.04 12.56
C ILE A 547 21.30 -10.69 11.08
N THR A 548 21.01 -11.63 10.19
CA THR A 548 21.18 -11.50 8.74
C THR A 548 19.87 -11.20 8.02
N GLU A 549 18.74 -11.59 8.61
CA GLU A 549 17.41 -11.40 8.05
C GLU A 549 16.59 -10.37 8.86
N LYS A 550 15.49 -9.88 8.27
CA LYS A 550 14.61 -8.91 8.96
C LYS A 550 13.95 -9.60 10.16
N VAL A 551 14.08 -9.03 11.35
CA VAL A 551 13.49 -9.63 12.56
C VAL A 551 12.89 -8.59 13.50
N THR A 552 11.80 -8.97 14.18
CA THR A 552 11.24 -8.25 15.31
C THR A 552 11.56 -9.02 16.59
N ILE A 553 12.36 -8.43 17.48
CA ILE A 553 12.65 -8.99 18.82
C ILE A 553 11.79 -8.23 19.83
N ASP A 554 10.67 -8.82 20.24
CA ASP A 554 9.65 -8.15 21.05
C ASP A 554 9.61 -8.63 22.51
N GLY A 555 10.35 -7.94 23.38
CA GLY A 555 10.33 -8.15 24.82
C GLY A 555 9.02 -7.74 25.52
N THR A 556 8.07 -7.11 24.83
CA THR A 556 6.74 -6.80 25.40
C THR A 556 5.82 -8.00 25.50
N THR A 557 6.18 -9.09 24.81
CA THR A 557 5.47 -10.38 24.85
C THR A 557 5.71 -11.14 26.16
N GLN A 558 6.83 -10.86 26.85
CA GLN A 558 7.15 -11.49 28.13
C GLN A 558 6.04 -11.31 29.17
N PRO A 559 5.47 -12.41 29.72
CA PRO A 559 4.49 -12.34 30.79
C PRO A 559 4.93 -11.45 31.95
N GLY A 560 4.02 -10.57 32.39
CA GLY A 560 4.26 -9.60 33.46
C GLY A 560 4.89 -8.27 33.01
N TYR A 561 5.10 -8.06 31.70
CA TYR A 561 5.41 -6.73 31.17
C TYR A 561 4.18 -5.81 31.25
N ALA A 562 4.33 -4.64 31.86
CA ALA A 562 3.25 -3.67 32.09
C ALA A 562 3.55 -2.28 31.50
N GLY A 563 4.49 -2.19 30.55
CA GLY A 563 4.82 -0.94 29.85
C GLY A 563 5.79 0.01 30.55
N ALA A 564 6.22 -0.27 31.79
CA ALA A 564 7.11 0.60 32.56
C ALA A 564 8.61 0.32 32.31
N ALA A 565 9.06 -0.91 32.53
CA ALA A 565 10.45 -1.33 32.38
C ALA A 565 10.52 -2.68 31.64
N PRO A 566 11.53 -2.90 30.77
CA PRO A 566 11.83 -4.19 30.17
C PRO A 566 11.84 -5.33 31.18
N LYS A 567 11.25 -6.47 30.81
CA LYS A 567 11.31 -7.71 31.60
C LYS A 567 12.41 -8.66 31.15
N ILE A 568 12.93 -8.44 29.95
CA ILE A 568 14.06 -9.19 29.40
C ILE A 568 15.31 -8.34 29.53
N GLU A 569 16.34 -8.90 30.15
CA GLU A 569 17.69 -8.35 30.19
C GLU A 569 18.62 -9.28 29.42
N VAL A 570 19.40 -8.72 28.49
CA VAL A 570 20.48 -9.39 27.79
C VAL A 570 21.78 -8.75 28.26
N GLN A 571 22.56 -9.49 29.05
CA GLN A 571 23.82 -9.00 29.61
C GLN A 571 25.04 -9.67 28.98
N GLY A 572 26.01 -8.87 28.55
CA GLY A 572 27.19 -9.34 27.83
C GLY A 572 28.39 -9.75 28.68
N SER A 573 28.26 -9.81 30.01
CA SER A 573 29.43 -9.98 30.91
C SER A 573 30.19 -11.29 30.70
N LEU A 574 29.55 -12.27 30.06
CA LEU A 574 30.11 -13.57 29.71
C LEU A 574 30.35 -13.75 28.20
N ALA A 575 30.02 -12.75 27.37
CA ALA A 575 30.03 -12.89 25.91
C ALA A 575 31.45 -12.87 25.28
N GLY A 576 32.47 -12.54 26.07
CA GLY A 576 33.88 -12.47 25.66
C GLY A 576 34.33 -11.07 25.25
N SER A 577 35.64 -10.92 25.03
CA SER A 577 36.27 -9.64 24.63
C SER A 577 35.84 -9.20 23.24
N ASN A 578 35.62 -7.90 23.05
CA ASN A 578 35.10 -7.25 21.85
C ASN A 578 33.71 -7.73 21.38
N ALA A 579 32.99 -8.49 22.22
CA ALA A 579 31.65 -8.95 21.89
C ALA A 579 30.67 -7.77 21.86
N ASN A 580 29.94 -7.64 20.76
CA ASN A 580 28.76 -6.77 20.68
C ASN A 580 27.54 -7.55 21.19
N GLY A 581 26.48 -6.84 21.59
CA GLY A 581 25.21 -7.47 21.96
C GLY A 581 24.45 -7.98 20.76
N PHE A 582 23.68 -7.12 20.11
CA PHE A 582 23.06 -7.45 18.82
C PHE A 582 23.87 -6.86 17.68
N VAL A 583 24.12 -7.64 16.62
CA VAL A 583 24.73 -7.18 15.38
C VAL A 583 23.71 -7.38 14.27
N PHE A 584 23.20 -6.30 13.70
CA PHE A 584 22.31 -6.32 12.54
C PHE A 584 23.15 -6.21 11.27
N ALA A 585 23.41 -7.33 10.61
CA ALA A 585 24.26 -7.45 9.43
C ALA A 585 23.52 -7.06 8.13
N ALA A 586 24.24 -6.94 7.03
CA ALA A 586 23.65 -6.69 5.70
C ALA A 586 22.61 -7.77 5.37
N GLY A 587 21.38 -7.34 5.08
CA GLY A 587 20.20 -8.20 4.88
C GLY A 587 19.07 -7.91 5.90
N SER A 588 19.44 -7.56 7.14
CA SER A 588 18.49 -7.35 8.25
C SER A 588 17.78 -5.99 8.27
N ASN A 589 17.57 -5.36 7.12
CA ASN A 589 16.99 -4.01 7.06
C ASN A 589 15.57 -3.97 7.67
N GLN A 590 15.22 -2.85 8.29
CA GLN A 590 13.91 -2.67 8.95
C GLN A 590 13.63 -3.63 10.12
N SER A 591 14.67 -4.17 10.76
CA SER A 591 14.50 -4.96 11.98
C SER A 591 14.08 -4.09 13.16
N THR A 592 13.41 -4.69 14.14
CA THR A 592 12.91 -3.99 15.34
C THR A 592 13.39 -4.69 16.60
N VAL A 593 13.91 -3.93 17.57
CA VAL A 593 14.13 -4.39 18.94
C VAL A 593 13.25 -3.59 19.89
N LYS A 594 12.45 -4.27 20.70
CA LYS A 594 11.42 -3.63 21.52
C LYS A 594 11.44 -4.12 22.96
N ALA A 595 11.58 -3.18 23.90
CA ALA A 595 11.48 -3.41 25.34
C ALA A 595 12.47 -4.46 25.92
N LEU A 596 13.74 -4.38 25.53
CA LEU A 596 14.85 -5.14 26.13
C LEU A 596 15.77 -4.23 26.94
N THR A 597 16.37 -4.75 28.01
CA THR A 597 17.57 -4.15 28.62
C THR A 597 18.80 -4.82 28.04
N ILE A 598 19.73 -4.07 27.46
CA ILE A 598 20.94 -4.58 26.80
C ILE A 598 22.14 -3.90 27.44
N ASN A 599 22.95 -4.66 28.18
CA ASN A 599 24.02 -4.07 28.99
C ASN A 599 25.25 -4.98 29.11
N ARG A 600 26.32 -4.44 29.70
CA ARG A 600 27.53 -5.17 30.09
C ARG A 600 28.24 -5.94 28.94
N PHE A 601 28.10 -5.50 27.69
CA PHE A 601 28.93 -5.99 26.58
C PHE A 601 30.26 -5.24 26.54
N ASP A 602 31.34 -5.94 26.15
CA ASP A 602 32.69 -5.37 26.09
C ASP A 602 32.85 -4.34 24.95
N SER A 603 32.04 -4.47 23.90
CA SER A 603 31.91 -3.52 22.79
C SER A 603 30.51 -2.87 22.76
N ALA A 604 29.92 -2.65 21.59
CA ALA A 604 28.61 -2.04 21.45
C ALA A 604 27.50 -2.97 21.94
N GLY A 605 26.56 -2.46 22.76
CA GLY A 605 25.35 -3.22 23.12
C GLY A 605 24.49 -3.55 21.89
N ILE A 606 24.45 -2.66 20.89
CA ILE A 606 23.87 -2.92 19.57
C ILE A 606 24.78 -2.30 18.52
N LYS A 607 25.02 -3.04 17.43
CA LYS A 607 25.75 -2.61 16.24
C LYS A 607 24.85 -2.77 15.02
N PHE A 608 24.62 -1.67 14.29
CA PHE A 608 23.87 -1.69 13.04
C PHE A 608 24.84 -1.61 11.85
N GLU A 609 24.74 -2.59 10.95
CA GLU A 609 25.40 -2.64 9.64
C GLU A 609 24.37 -2.69 8.49
N SER A 610 23.08 -2.62 8.82
CA SER A 610 21.91 -2.51 7.93
C SER A 610 21.12 -1.23 8.20
N ASN A 611 20.20 -0.89 7.28
CA ASN A 611 19.44 0.38 7.29
C ASN A 611 18.04 0.23 7.92
N ASP A 612 17.46 1.36 8.32
CA ASP A 612 16.06 1.52 8.77
C ASP A 612 15.64 0.67 9.98
N ASN A 613 16.60 0.24 10.79
CA ASN A 613 16.31 -0.51 12.02
C ASN A 613 15.70 0.36 13.10
N ASN A 614 14.79 -0.21 13.88
CA ASN A 614 14.05 0.48 14.93
C ASN A 614 14.39 -0.08 16.32
N LEU A 615 14.62 0.82 17.27
CA LEU A 615 14.79 0.49 18.68
C LEU A 615 13.75 1.26 19.49
N THR A 616 12.85 0.55 20.16
CA THR A 616 11.77 1.17 20.92
C THR A 616 11.68 0.63 22.34
N LYS A 617 11.47 1.51 23.32
CA LYS A 617 11.26 1.13 24.75
C LYS A 617 12.38 0.30 25.39
N SER A 618 13.54 0.20 24.75
CA SER A 618 14.70 -0.57 25.22
C SER A 618 15.67 0.30 26.00
N TYR A 619 16.37 -0.30 26.98
CA TYR A 619 17.38 0.35 27.80
C TYR A 619 18.76 -0.17 27.39
N ILE A 620 19.70 0.72 27.03
CA ILE A 620 21.06 0.34 26.64
C ILE A 620 22.06 0.85 27.67
N GLY A 621 23.00 0.00 28.07
CA GLY A 621 24.12 0.37 28.94
C GLY A 621 23.75 0.63 30.41
N LEU A 622 22.50 0.37 30.80
CA LEU A 622 22.02 0.53 32.17
C LEU A 622 21.99 -0.83 32.87
N ASP A 623 22.52 -0.90 34.09
CA ASP A 623 22.30 -2.01 35.01
C ASP A 623 20.91 -1.85 35.66
N PRO A 624 19.94 -2.74 35.41
CA PRO A 624 18.60 -2.64 36.00
C PRO A 624 18.61 -2.90 37.52
N MET A 625 19.70 -3.41 38.08
CA MET A 625 19.89 -3.68 39.51
C MET A 625 20.56 -2.53 40.27
N GLU A 626 21.11 -1.50 39.60
CA GLU A 626 21.65 -0.32 40.28
C GLU A 626 20.62 0.84 40.38
N PRO A 627 20.34 1.36 41.59
CA PRO A 627 19.47 2.52 41.75
C PRO A 627 20.16 3.79 41.22
N ARG A 628 19.51 4.45 40.26
CA ARG A 628 19.99 5.67 39.60
C ARG A 628 20.33 6.77 40.63
N SER A 629 21.53 7.34 40.55
CA SER A 629 21.69 8.77 40.84
C SER A 629 21.32 9.56 39.59
N THR A 630 20.39 10.48 39.76
CA THR A 630 19.70 11.33 38.76
C THR A 630 20.58 11.94 37.69
#